data_AF-A0A947CT99-F1
#
_entry.id   AF-A0A947CT99-F1
#
_cell.length_a   1.000
_cell.length_b   1.000
_cell.length_c   1.000
_cell.angle_alpha   90.00
_cell.angle_beta   90.00
_cell.angle_gamma   90.00
#
_symmetry.space_group_name_H-M   'P 1'
#
loop_
_entity.id
_entity.type
_entity.pdbx_description
1 polymer ?
#
loop_
_entity_poly.entity_id
_entity_poly.type
_entity_poly.pdbx_seq_one_letter_code
_entity_poly.pdbx_strand_id
1 'polypeptide(L)'
;MSLLARHSKTKRKILYHLRWLATIAEDVGMDTLASDINVARIPKVENERFFLVILGEFNHGKSTFVNALLGAEVLPTGITPTTATINHVQHAAEPSARAFLRSGETIDLTPGALADWVTVAGDKSKDVSYVELGYPAEVLEGNVTLVDTPGVNDLNEQRADITYGYVPRADAVIFLLDAGQALKDSEREFLSSHVLEGSKDRMIFVLGKVDLLSDSDRKAVFEYVKKGLAKLIDEPVVFPISAKAYLEGKKEESNMGALHAHLERFLDTDRAQILLDNAATDTARTAAYLLRNLTLKQRALELDLGELERRVEQVRSQLDASKRTLDKLHERIRADSAAIRSQVRLDLDNFARKFAEIVPGQIDSVDANDVKSYLGGFIEDKFKEWAELEGAKVAAMLEKLAEEVIAVTNENVAAASAALANRLGPADTEVDIDVDTLKYDLGVYAVGLLGTAVFFVNTLAGGLLTLTAPILSIVVKSRVAGDIREQAKKQAPEVIHRAADAMGPHFDRCVEDFGKRLSEFVTTAGNTLYKGISELLEQTIAERRERAGELDPLRDKLREQIARVEAGRAELEGLRSEVWKDDEATAESEPNSEPKPKPDPGE
;
A
#
# COMPACT_ATOMS: atom_id res chain seq x y z
N MET A 1 37.75 -6.09 1.29
CA MET A 1 37.38 -4.94 0.41
C MET A 1 36.75 -3.90 1.30
N SER A 2 36.91 -2.59 1.05
CA SER A 2 36.15 -1.57 1.79
C SER A 2 34.65 -1.74 1.53
N LEU A 3 33.81 -1.33 2.49
CA LEU A 3 32.34 -1.46 2.42
C LEU A 3 31.79 -0.78 1.16
N LEU A 4 32.30 0.40 0.80
CA LEU A 4 31.99 1.11 -0.45
C LEU A 4 32.41 0.33 -1.72
N ALA A 5 33.57 -0.33 -1.70
CA ALA A 5 34.02 -1.13 -2.84
C ALA A 5 33.21 -2.42 -2.98
N ARG A 6 32.76 -3.04 -1.87
CA ARG A 6 31.85 -4.19 -1.87
C ARG A 6 30.47 -3.77 -2.36
N HIS A 7 29.92 -2.67 -1.84
CA HIS A 7 28.66 -2.06 -2.28
C HIS A 7 28.65 -1.78 -3.79
N SER A 8 29.65 -1.04 -4.29
CA SER A 8 29.77 -0.75 -5.72
C SER A 8 29.91 -2.00 -6.57
N LYS A 9 30.63 -3.03 -6.06
CA LYS A 9 30.76 -4.32 -6.73
C LYS A 9 29.42 -5.06 -6.80
N THR A 10 28.68 -5.15 -5.69
CA THR A 10 27.38 -5.82 -5.63
C THR A 10 26.35 -5.10 -6.49
N LYS A 11 26.26 -3.76 -6.40
CA LYS A 11 25.42 -2.94 -7.29
C LYS A 11 25.72 -3.23 -8.76
N ARG A 12 27.01 -3.21 -9.14
CA ARG A 12 27.44 -3.52 -10.52
C ARG A 12 27.05 -4.91 -10.95
N LYS A 13 27.15 -5.92 -10.07
CA LYS A 13 26.70 -7.28 -10.37
C LYS A 13 25.18 -7.35 -10.59
N ILE A 14 24.39 -6.75 -9.71
CA ILE A 14 22.92 -6.72 -9.86
C ILE A 14 22.53 -6.02 -11.16
N LEU A 15 23.09 -4.84 -11.45
CA LEU A 15 22.84 -4.12 -12.70
C LEU A 15 23.31 -4.91 -13.93
N TYR A 16 24.44 -5.60 -13.83
CA TYR A 16 24.92 -6.49 -14.87
C TYR A 16 23.92 -7.61 -15.15
N HIS A 17 23.41 -8.29 -14.11
CA HIS A 17 22.40 -9.32 -14.27
C HIS A 17 21.09 -8.76 -14.82
N LEU A 18 20.58 -7.64 -14.33
CA LEU A 18 19.35 -7.02 -14.86
C LEU A 18 19.48 -6.69 -16.34
N ARG A 19 20.53 -5.96 -16.74
CA ARG A 19 20.76 -5.60 -18.15
C ARG A 19 20.87 -6.85 -19.03
N TRP A 20 21.56 -7.86 -18.53
CA TRP A 20 21.73 -9.10 -19.27
C TRP A 20 20.44 -9.91 -19.37
N LEU A 21 19.63 -9.99 -18.31
CA LEU A 21 18.29 -10.59 -18.33
C LEU A 21 17.38 -9.87 -19.33
N ALA A 22 17.45 -8.54 -19.40
CA ALA A 22 16.73 -7.76 -20.41
C ALA A 22 17.18 -8.13 -21.84
N THR A 23 18.49 -8.21 -22.09
CA THR A 23 19.02 -8.62 -23.41
C THR A 23 18.56 -10.02 -23.80
N ILE A 24 18.57 -11.00 -22.89
CA ILE A 24 18.07 -12.33 -23.21
C ILE A 24 16.57 -12.30 -23.47
N ALA A 25 15.82 -11.57 -22.64
CA ALA A 25 14.38 -11.44 -22.81
C ALA A 25 14.05 -10.89 -24.22
N GLU A 26 14.75 -9.85 -24.69
CA GLU A 26 14.65 -9.36 -26.08
C GLU A 26 15.04 -10.45 -27.10
N ASP A 27 16.19 -11.10 -26.90
CA ASP A 27 16.69 -12.17 -27.79
C ASP A 27 15.71 -13.34 -27.96
N VAL A 28 14.91 -13.63 -26.94
CA VAL A 28 13.92 -14.73 -26.93
C VAL A 28 12.48 -14.25 -27.07
N GLY A 29 12.28 -12.99 -27.49
CA GLY A 29 10.98 -12.43 -27.85
C GLY A 29 10.05 -12.13 -26.67
N MET A 30 10.60 -11.97 -25.47
CA MET A 30 9.90 -11.56 -24.25
C MET A 30 10.03 -10.03 -24.05
N ASP A 31 9.64 -9.24 -25.05
CA ASP A 31 9.84 -7.77 -25.10
C ASP A 31 9.19 -7.04 -23.92
N THR A 32 8.04 -7.51 -23.44
CA THR A 32 7.36 -6.92 -22.29
C THR A 32 8.21 -7.03 -21.02
N LEU A 33 8.86 -8.18 -20.79
CA LEU A 33 9.74 -8.39 -19.65
C LEU A 33 11.00 -7.53 -19.76
N ALA A 34 11.59 -7.45 -20.96
CA ALA A 34 12.73 -6.58 -21.20
C ALA A 34 12.41 -5.10 -20.90
N SER A 35 11.24 -4.64 -21.34
CA SER A 35 10.76 -3.28 -21.07
C SER A 35 10.57 -3.01 -19.57
N ASP A 36 9.95 -3.93 -18.81
CA ASP A 36 9.83 -3.81 -17.35
C ASP A 36 11.20 -3.69 -16.66
N ILE A 37 12.15 -4.52 -17.06
CA ILE A 37 13.51 -4.48 -16.52
C ILE A 37 14.18 -3.13 -16.83
N ASN A 38 14.10 -2.67 -18.07
CA ASN A 38 14.76 -1.44 -18.54
C ASN A 38 14.13 -0.16 -17.99
N VAL A 39 12.81 -0.08 -17.89
CA VAL A 39 12.09 1.15 -17.54
C VAL A 39 11.86 1.27 -16.04
N ALA A 40 11.69 0.17 -15.32
CA ALA A 40 11.35 0.19 -13.89
C ALA A 40 12.49 -0.32 -12.99
N ARG A 41 13.03 -1.51 -13.26
CA ARG A 41 13.94 -2.19 -12.33
C ARG A 41 15.36 -1.62 -12.35
N ILE A 42 15.94 -1.42 -13.54
CA ILE A 42 17.29 -0.85 -13.68
C ILE A 42 17.36 0.56 -13.08
N PRO A 43 16.45 1.51 -13.42
CA PRO A 43 16.50 2.85 -12.84
C PRO A 43 16.35 2.87 -11.32
N LYS A 44 15.56 1.95 -10.73
CA LYS A 44 15.43 1.82 -9.28
C LYS A 44 16.79 1.52 -8.63
N VAL A 45 17.53 0.54 -9.16
CA VAL A 45 18.84 0.14 -8.63
C VAL A 45 19.92 1.18 -8.94
N GLU A 46 19.88 1.83 -10.11
CA GLU A 46 20.85 2.86 -10.49
C GLU A 46 20.78 4.07 -9.58
N ASN A 47 19.56 4.53 -9.27
CA ASN A 47 19.34 5.75 -8.50
C ASN A 47 19.47 5.55 -6.97
N GLU A 48 19.58 4.30 -6.49
CA GLU A 48 19.74 3.98 -5.05
C GLU A 48 18.76 4.74 -4.15
N ARG A 49 17.53 4.92 -4.63
CA ARG A 49 16.50 5.61 -3.85
C ARG A 49 16.09 4.72 -2.68
N PHE A 50 16.28 5.23 -1.47
CA PHE A 50 15.88 4.55 -0.25
C PHE A 50 14.53 5.09 0.22
N PHE A 51 13.50 4.24 0.23
CA PHE A 51 12.16 4.63 0.66
C PHE A 51 11.97 4.38 2.16
N LEU A 52 11.86 5.45 2.92
CA LEU A 52 11.53 5.44 4.35
C LEU A 52 10.06 5.80 4.52
N VAL A 53 9.20 4.81 4.74
CA VAL A 53 7.74 4.98 4.78
C VAL A 53 7.26 5.19 6.20
N ILE A 54 6.44 6.22 6.43
CA ILE A 54 5.89 6.54 7.74
C ILE A 54 4.45 6.07 7.81
N LEU A 55 4.16 5.19 8.76
CA LEU A 55 2.84 4.60 9.01
C LEU A 55 2.37 4.88 10.44
N GLY A 56 1.08 4.67 10.69
CA GLY A 56 0.44 4.83 11.99
C GLY A 56 -0.99 5.33 11.82
N GLU A 57 -1.81 5.17 12.85
CA GLU A 57 -3.21 5.63 12.83
C GLU A 57 -3.32 7.17 12.75
N PHE A 58 -4.53 7.63 12.47
CA PHE A 58 -4.91 9.04 12.46
C PHE A 58 -4.62 9.67 13.83
N ASN A 59 -4.26 10.95 13.82
CA ASN A 59 -3.94 11.73 15.01
C ASN A 59 -2.77 11.19 15.86
N HIS A 60 -1.98 10.23 15.37
CA HIS A 60 -0.77 9.75 16.06
C HIS A 60 0.44 10.70 15.91
N GLY A 61 0.25 11.84 15.22
CA GLY A 61 1.29 12.86 15.05
C GLY A 61 2.28 12.60 13.92
N LYS A 62 1.92 11.79 12.90
CA LYS A 62 2.77 11.50 11.72
C LYS A 62 3.38 12.74 11.07
N SER A 63 2.56 13.69 10.62
CA SER A 63 3.07 14.92 9.96
C SER A 63 3.95 15.75 10.91
N THR A 64 3.61 15.79 12.20
CA THR A 64 4.43 16.48 13.22
C THR A 64 5.76 15.79 13.44
N PHE A 65 5.78 14.46 13.43
CA PHE A 65 6.98 13.65 13.49
C PHE A 65 7.85 13.81 12.23
N VAL A 66 7.24 13.83 11.04
CA VAL A 66 7.93 14.13 9.78
C VAL A 66 8.61 15.49 9.87
N ASN A 67 7.88 16.52 10.29
CA ASN A 67 8.43 17.86 10.49
C ASN A 67 9.59 17.86 11.50
N ALA A 68 9.49 17.08 12.58
CA ALA A 68 10.57 16.93 13.54
C ALA A 68 11.81 16.27 12.92
N LEU A 69 11.64 15.22 12.10
CA LEU A 69 12.75 14.60 11.35
C LEU A 69 13.39 15.57 10.34
N LEU A 70 12.57 16.39 9.67
CA LEU A 70 13.05 17.42 8.73
C LEU A 70 13.68 18.62 9.45
N GLY A 71 13.47 18.76 10.77
CA GLY A 71 13.93 19.88 11.58
C GLY A 71 13.13 21.18 11.38
N ALA A 72 12.02 21.14 10.65
CA ALA A 72 11.20 22.32 10.32
C ALA A 72 9.75 21.94 10.01
N GLU A 73 8.84 22.92 10.12
CA GLU A 73 7.43 22.77 9.75
C GLU A 73 7.24 22.85 8.23
N VAL A 74 7.51 21.73 7.55
CA VAL A 74 7.41 21.62 6.08
C VAL A 74 6.02 21.15 5.64
N LEU A 75 5.48 20.15 6.34
CA LEU A 75 4.16 19.59 6.09
C LEU A 75 3.10 20.26 6.99
N PRO A 76 1.86 20.42 6.50
CA PRO A 76 0.77 20.93 7.32
C PRO A 76 0.42 19.97 8.48
N THR A 77 0.18 20.51 9.68
CA THR A 77 -0.13 19.75 10.91
C THR A 77 -1.37 20.27 11.62
N GLY A 78 -2.12 19.41 12.33
CA GLY A 78 -3.39 19.77 12.97
C GLY A 78 -4.12 18.59 13.63
N ILE A 79 -5.21 18.89 14.33
CA ILE A 79 -6.04 17.92 15.09
C ILE A 79 -7.10 17.21 14.23
N THR A 80 -7.36 17.71 13.03
CA THR A 80 -8.16 17.07 11.97
C THR A 80 -7.21 16.45 10.93
N PRO A 81 -7.66 15.57 10.01
CA PRO A 81 -6.78 15.01 8.98
C PRO A 81 -6.04 16.10 8.21
N THR A 82 -4.74 16.14 8.37
CA THR A 82 -3.90 17.15 7.73
C THR A 82 -3.22 16.64 6.47
N THR A 83 -3.15 15.33 6.27
CA THR A 83 -2.58 14.70 5.08
C THR A 83 -3.66 13.90 4.33
N ALA A 84 -4.10 14.40 3.17
CA ALA A 84 -5.04 13.74 2.26
C ALA A 84 -4.36 12.88 1.20
N THR A 85 -3.10 13.21 0.88
CA THR A 85 -2.29 12.68 -0.21
C THR A 85 -1.00 12.04 0.32
N ILE A 86 -0.46 11.07 -0.43
CA ILE A 86 0.87 10.54 -0.15
C ILE A 86 1.91 11.60 -0.54
N ASN A 87 2.84 11.91 0.37
CA ASN A 87 3.87 12.92 0.14
C ASN A 87 5.25 12.27 0.11
N HIS A 88 6.00 12.50 -0.95
CA HIS A 88 7.39 12.09 -1.08
C HIS A 88 8.29 13.30 -0.80
N VAL A 89 8.98 13.28 0.32
CA VAL A 89 9.97 14.31 0.66
C VAL A 89 11.35 13.81 0.27
N GLN A 90 12.03 14.55 -0.60
CA GLN A 90 13.33 14.24 -1.16
C GLN A 90 14.30 15.39 -0.94
N HIS A 91 15.60 15.11 -0.91
CA HIS A 91 16.60 16.16 -0.75
C HIS A 91 16.61 17.10 -1.95
N ALA A 92 16.50 18.40 -1.70
CA ALA A 92 16.71 19.45 -2.69
C ALA A 92 17.40 20.65 -2.05
N ALA A 93 18.30 21.32 -2.77
CA ALA A 93 19.00 22.50 -2.27
C ALA A 93 18.05 23.66 -1.96
N GLU A 94 16.95 23.76 -2.71
CA GLU A 94 15.90 24.76 -2.50
C GLU A 94 14.54 24.05 -2.34
N PRO A 95 13.67 24.55 -1.44
CA PRO A 95 12.32 24.02 -1.28
C PRO A 95 11.53 24.05 -2.59
N SER A 96 10.97 22.90 -2.97
CA SER A 96 10.13 22.76 -4.17
C SER A 96 8.97 21.80 -3.91
N ALA A 97 7.91 21.92 -4.70
CA ALA A 97 6.73 21.08 -4.55
C ALA A 97 6.11 20.80 -5.93
N ARG A 98 5.62 19.58 -6.13
CA ARG A 98 5.02 19.13 -7.39
C ARG A 98 3.95 18.09 -7.14
N ALA A 99 2.74 18.29 -7.68
CA ALA A 99 1.67 17.31 -7.64
C ALA A 99 1.69 16.42 -8.89
N PHE A 100 1.55 15.12 -8.69
CA PHE A 100 1.37 14.14 -9.75
C PHE A 100 -0.09 13.69 -9.73
N LEU A 101 -0.82 13.94 -10.81
CA LEU A 101 -2.23 13.59 -10.91
C LEU A 101 -2.43 12.16 -11.39
N ARG A 102 -3.57 11.57 -11.05
CA ARG A 102 -3.97 10.23 -11.53
C ARG A 102 -4.13 10.16 -13.06
N SER A 103 -4.33 11.30 -13.72
CA SER A 103 -4.36 11.43 -15.18
C SER A 103 -2.98 11.27 -15.84
N GLY A 104 -1.90 11.28 -15.06
CA GLY A 104 -0.51 11.32 -15.55
C GLY A 104 0.04 12.73 -15.76
N GLU A 105 -0.78 13.77 -15.58
CA GLU A 105 -0.32 15.16 -15.59
C GLU A 105 0.48 15.50 -14.33
N THR A 106 1.44 16.42 -14.48
CA THR A 106 2.31 16.90 -13.40
C THR A 106 2.18 18.41 -13.27
N ILE A 107 2.01 18.91 -12.04
CA ILE A 107 1.78 20.33 -11.75
C ILE A 107 2.81 20.78 -10.72
N ASP A 108 3.65 21.76 -11.08
CA ASP A 108 4.54 22.42 -10.13
C ASP A 108 3.73 23.32 -9.18
N LEU A 109 4.00 23.22 -7.88
CA LEU A 109 3.29 23.93 -6.83
C LEU A 109 4.16 25.05 -6.26
N THR A 110 3.53 26.19 -5.95
CA THR A 110 4.18 27.24 -5.15
C THR A 110 4.04 26.93 -3.66
N PRO A 111 4.96 27.39 -2.79
CA PRO A 111 4.91 27.10 -1.35
C PRO A 111 3.58 27.45 -0.67
N GLY A 112 2.93 28.54 -1.09
CA GLY A 112 1.63 28.95 -0.57
C GLY A 112 0.44 28.10 -1.02
N ALA A 113 0.58 27.34 -2.11
CA ALA A 113 -0.47 26.47 -2.62
C ALA A 113 -0.43 25.07 -2.01
N LEU A 114 0.67 24.66 -1.34
CA LEU A 114 0.88 23.28 -0.89
C LEU A 114 -0.27 22.75 0.00
N ALA A 115 -0.83 23.59 0.87
CA ALA A 115 -1.93 23.22 1.75
C ALA A 115 -3.19 22.80 0.98
N ASP A 116 -3.46 23.39 -0.20
CA ASP A 116 -4.64 23.10 -1.02
C ASP A 116 -4.58 21.72 -1.70
N TRP A 117 -3.38 21.13 -1.77
CA TRP A 117 -3.13 19.85 -2.43
C TRP A 117 -2.84 18.72 -1.44
N VAL A 118 -2.21 19.05 -0.31
CA VAL A 118 -1.76 18.06 0.68
C VAL A 118 -2.77 17.82 1.79
N THR A 119 -3.67 18.78 2.08
CA THR A 119 -4.60 18.69 3.21
C THR A 119 -5.99 18.18 2.82
N VAL A 120 -6.71 17.60 3.79
CA VAL A 120 -8.10 17.15 3.62
C VAL A 120 -9.07 18.32 3.45
N ALA A 121 -8.70 19.52 3.90
CA ALA A 121 -9.46 20.74 3.67
C ALA A 121 -9.31 21.29 2.24
N GLY A 122 -8.32 20.82 1.47
CA GLY A 122 -8.04 21.27 0.11
C GLY A 122 -8.90 20.54 -0.93
N ASP A 123 -9.62 21.30 -1.76
CA ASP A 123 -10.53 20.78 -2.80
C ASP A 123 -9.83 19.96 -3.91
N LYS A 124 -8.51 20.13 -4.09
CA LYS A 124 -7.76 19.55 -5.22
C LYS A 124 -7.05 18.24 -4.90
N SER A 125 -7.06 17.79 -3.65
CA SER A 125 -6.37 16.57 -3.19
C SER A 125 -6.93 15.27 -3.80
N LYS A 126 -8.18 15.27 -4.29
CA LYS A 126 -8.89 14.07 -4.76
C LYS A 126 -8.33 13.48 -6.07
N ASP A 127 -7.82 14.34 -6.96
CA ASP A 127 -7.29 13.93 -8.26
C ASP A 127 -5.78 13.65 -8.24
N VAL A 128 -5.14 13.91 -7.11
CA VAL A 128 -3.71 13.72 -6.91
C VAL A 128 -3.41 12.26 -6.59
N SER A 129 -2.40 11.72 -7.26
CA SER A 129 -1.80 10.43 -6.95
C SER A 129 -0.82 10.56 -5.78
N TYR A 130 0.13 11.49 -5.87
CA TYR A 130 1.08 11.83 -4.81
C TYR A 130 1.66 13.24 -5.05
N VAL A 131 2.27 13.80 -4.00
CA VAL A 131 3.00 15.07 -4.08
C VAL A 131 4.48 14.80 -3.82
N GLU A 132 5.37 15.32 -4.66
CA GLU A 132 6.80 15.38 -4.38
C GLU A 132 7.18 16.74 -3.78
N LEU A 133 7.98 16.70 -2.73
CA LEU A 133 8.49 17.84 -2.00
C LEU A 133 10.02 17.75 -2.00
N GLY A 134 10.69 18.76 -2.54
CA GLY A 134 12.12 18.94 -2.35
C GLY A 134 12.38 19.77 -1.10
N TYR A 135 13.26 19.31 -0.21
CA TYR A 135 13.63 20.06 0.99
C TYR A 135 15.09 19.82 1.42
N PRO A 136 15.83 20.85 1.91
CA PRO A 136 17.23 20.69 2.34
C PRO A 136 17.29 20.18 3.79
N ALA A 137 17.10 18.88 4.00
CA ALA A 137 17.27 18.24 5.31
C ALA A 137 18.30 17.10 5.25
N GLU A 138 19.12 17.01 6.30
CA GLU A 138 20.21 16.01 6.42
C GLU A 138 19.69 14.56 6.33
N VAL A 139 18.52 14.28 6.94
CA VAL A 139 17.89 12.95 6.89
C VAL A 139 17.51 12.51 5.47
N LEU A 140 17.42 13.44 4.52
CA LEU A 140 17.09 13.18 3.11
C LEU A 140 18.34 12.98 2.24
N GLU A 141 19.53 13.25 2.77
CA GLU A 141 20.79 13.10 2.05
C GLU A 141 21.05 11.62 1.68
N GLY A 142 21.87 11.42 0.64
CA GLY A 142 22.13 10.08 0.11
C GLY A 142 20.91 9.40 -0.52
N ASN A 143 20.04 10.18 -1.17
CA ASN A 143 18.86 9.73 -1.92
C ASN A 143 17.79 9.04 -1.07
N VAL A 144 17.62 9.49 0.18
CA VAL A 144 16.50 9.05 1.02
C VAL A 144 15.24 9.80 0.60
N THR A 145 14.18 9.03 0.33
CA THR A 145 12.84 9.53 0.09
C THR A 145 11.96 9.17 1.28
N LEU A 146 11.56 10.19 2.03
CA LEU A 146 10.63 10.02 3.13
C LEU A 146 9.20 10.05 2.58
N VAL A 147 8.43 9.02 2.87
CA VAL A 147 7.04 8.89 2.41
C VAL A 147 6.11 9.11 3.59
N ASP A 148 5.49 10.30 3.66
CA ASP A 148 4.41 10.59 4.59
C ASP A 148 3.11 10.03 4.02
N THR A 149 2.46 9.14 4.77
CA THR A 149 1.23 8.49 4.35
C THR A 149 0.02 9.14 5.04
N PRO A 150 -1.13 9.29 4.34
CA PRO A 150 -2.37 9.74 4.95
C PRO A 150 -2.73 8.95 6.22
N GLY A 151 -3.21 9.65 7.25
CA GLY A 151 -3.72 9.00 8.46
C GLY A 151 -5.11 8.43 8.26
N VAL A 152 -5.35 7.25 8.83
CA VAL A 152 -6.64 6.54 8.83
C VAL A 152 -7.09 6.26 10.27
N ASN A 153 -8.40 6.29 10.54
CA ASN A 153 -8.90 6.10 11.91
C ASN A 153 -8.56 4.73 12.48
N ASP A 154 -8.56 3.73 11.62
CA ASP A 154 -8.12 2.36 11.88
C ASP A 154 -7.05 2.00 10.83
N LEU A 155 -5.96 1.35 11.24
CA LEU A 155 -4.93 0.88 10.30
C LEU A 155 -5.42 -0.23 9.36
N ASN A 156 -6.46 -0.97 9.72
CA ASN A 156 -7.14 -1.87 8.79
C ASN A 156 -7.85 -1.10 7.67
N GLU A 157 -8.16 0.19 7.88
CA GLU A 157 -8.70 1.08 6.86
C GLU A 157 -7.62 1.77 6.02
N GLN A 158 -6.35 1.45 6.27
CA GLN A 158 -5.24 2.05 5.55
C GLN A 158 -5.37 1.71 4.07
N ARG A 159 -5.33 2.75 3.24
CA ARG A 159 -5.64 2.62 1.81
C ARG A 159 -4.74 1.55 1.18
N ALA A 160 -5.28 0.69 0.31
CA ALA A 160 -4.49 -0.37 -0.32
C ALA A 160 -3.28 0.13 -1.13
N ASP A 161 -3.33 1.38 -1.64
CA ASP A 161 -2.15 1.99 -2.27
C ASP A 161 -1.00 2.20 -1.26
N ILE A 162 -1.28 2.39 0.03
CA ILE A 162 -0.28 2.45 1.10
C ILE A 162 0.18 1.04 1.49
N THR A 163 -0.75 0.20 1.96
CA THR A 163 -0.45 -1.15 2.52
C THR A 163 0.16 -2.09 1.50
N TYR A 164 -0.27 -2.06 0.24
CA TYR A 164 0.24 -2.96 -0.81
C TYR A 164 1.08 -2.24 -1.88
N GLY A 165 1.02 -0.91 -1.93
CA GLY A 165 1.85 -0.12 -2.85
C GLY A 165 3.15 0.35 -2.22
N TYR A 166 3.13 0.93 -1.02
CA TYR A 166 4.31 1.55 -0.39
C TYR A 166 5.00 0.63 0.62
N VAL A 167 4.27 -0.11 1.46
CA VAL A 167 4.91 -1.00 2.45
C VAL A 167 5.79 -2.08 1.80
N PRO A 168 5.38 -2.79 0.73
CA PRO A 168 6.23 -3.79 0.10
C PRO A 168 7.40 -3.18 -0.69
N ARG A 169 7.32 -1.88 -1.01
CA ARG A 169 8.37 -1.15 -1.72
C ARG A 169 9.29 -0.36 -0.77
N ALA A 170 8.95 -0.32 0.52
CA ALA A 170 9.71 0.37 1.53
C ALA A 170 11.01 -0.39 1.80
N ASP A 171 12.11 0.36 1.89
CA ASP A 171 13.36 -0.18 2.37
C ASP A 171 13.40 -0.16 3.90
N ALA A 172 12.70 0.80 4.52
CA ALA A 172 12.39 0.80 5.95
C ALA A 172 11.03 1.45 6.23
N VAL A 173 10.40 1.03 7.33
CA VAL A 173 9.09 1.52 7.76
C VAL A 173 9.20 2.09 9.16
N ILE A 174 8.82 3.34 9.36
CA ILE A 174 8.64 3.92 10.69
C ILE A 174 7.17 3.83 11.07
N PHE A 175 6.85 3.07 12.10
CA PHE A 175 5.49 2.84 12.57
C PHE A 175 5.22 3.63 13.86
N LEU A 176 4.32 4.61 13.79
CA LEU A 176 4.01 5.50 14.91
C LEU A 176 2.86 4.97 15.76
N LEU A 177 3.12 4.88 17.05
CA LEU A 177 2.19 4.55 18.12
C LEU A 177 1.93 5.79 18.99
N ASP A 178 0.73 5.93 19.54
CA ASP A 178 0.37 7.02 20.46
C ASP A 178 0.56 6.52 21.90
N ALA A 179 1.41 7.18 22.69
CA ALA A 179 1.65 6.81 24.08
C ALA A 179 0.39 6.85 24.97
N GLY A 180 -0.62 7.65 24.63
CA GLY A 180 -1.89 7.71 25.35
C GLY A 180 -2.84 6.55 25.04
N GLN A 181 -2.66 5.85 23.91
CA GLN A 181 -3.52 4.74 23.45
C GLN A 181 -2.67 3.65 22.79
N ALA A 182 -1.54 3.29 23.41
CA ALA A 182 -0.50 2.55 22.71
C ALA A 182 -0.90 1.10 22.41
N LEU A 183 -0.60 0.65 21.19
CA LEU A 183 -0.81 -0.71 20.71
C LEU A 183 -2.30 -1.09 20.79
N LYS A 184 -3.15 -0.44 19.99
CA LYS A 184 -4.57 -0.78 19.84
C LYS A 184 -4.74 -2.14 19.15
N ASP A 185 -5.95 -2.69 19.23
CA ASP A 185 -6.26 -3.97 18.58
C ASP A 185 -6.15 -3.88 17.05
N SER A 186 -6.58 -2.77 16.46
CA SER A 186 -6.36 -2.39 15.05
C SER A 186 -4.87 -2.39 14.67
N GLU A 187 -4.01 -1.81 15.49
CA GLU A 187 -2.55 -1.80 15.26
C GLU A 187 -1.95 -3.20 15.35
N ARG A 188 -2.41 -4.02 16.31
CA ARG A 188 -1.98 -5.42 16.42
C ARG A 188 -2.39 -6.25 15.22
N GLU A 189 -3.64 -6.11 14.78
CA GLU A 189 -4.20 -6.82 13.65
C GLU A 189 -3.51 -6.42 12.34
N PHE A 190 -3.23 -5.14 12.15
CA PHE A 190 -2.42 -4.67 11.03
C PHE A 190 -1.04 -5.34 11.01
N LEU A 191 -0.32 -5.32 12.15
CA LEU A 191 1.01 -5.92 12.26
C LEU A 191 1.01 -7.44 12.12
N SER A 192 -0.05 -8.13 12.55
CA SER A 192 -0.15 -9.59 12.44
C SER A 192 -0.57 -10.07 11.06
N SER A 193 -1.48 -9.35 10.40
CA SER A 193 -2.26 -9.86 9.27
C SER A 193 -1.95 -9.15 7.95
N HIS A 194 -1.45 -7.91 8.00
CA HIS A 194 -1.30 -7.05 6.81
C HIS A 194 0.15 -6.70 6.49
N VAL A 195 1.05 -6.80 7.47
CA VAL A 195 2.49 -6.65 7.24
C VAL A 195 3.07 -7.99 6.81
N LEU A 196 3.56 -8.03 5.56
CA LEU A 196 4.29 -9.19 5.02
C LEU A 196 5.43 -9.59 5.97
N GLU A 197 5.60 -10.89 6.17
CA GLU A 197 6.57 -11.43 7.13
C GLU A 197 8.00 -10.92 6.87
N GLY A 198 8.41 -10.81 5.60
CA GLY A 198 9.71 -10.24 5.20
C GLY A 198 9.85 -8.70 5.31
N SER A 199 8.76 -7.99 5.63
CA SER A 199 8.77 -6.55 5.89
C SER A 199 8.90 -6.21 7.37
N LYS A 200 8.70 -7.19 8.28
CA LYS A 200 8.71 -7.00 9.74
C LYS A 200 10.09 -6.58 10.26
N ASP A 201 11.15 -7.16 9.71
CA ASP A 201 12.54 -6.87 10.09
C ASP A 201 12.99 -5.44 9.73
N ARG A 202 12.19 -4.72 8.95
CA ARG A 202 12.45 -3.35 8.48
C ARG A 202 11.66 -2.30 9.24
N MET A 203 10.92 -2.72 10.27
CA MET A 203 10.04 -1.83 11.03
C MET A 203 10.77 -1.21 12.22
N ILE A 204 10.71 0.11 12.29
CA ILE A 204 11.18 0.92 13.41
C ILE A 204 9.94 1.50 14.09
N PHE A 205 9.74 1.19 15.36
CA PHE A 205 8.58 1.67 16.11
C PHE A 205 8.89 2.97 16.83
N VAL A 206 7.97 3.91 16.73
CA VAL A 206 8.07 5.22 17.36
C VAL A 206 6.86 5.41 18.26
N LEU A 207 7.10 5.40 19.58
CA LEU A 207 6.08 5.71 20.57
C LEU A 207 6.06 7.23 20.77
N GLY A 208 5.14 7.91 20.09
CA GLY A 208 5.00 9.36 20.10
C GLY A 208 4.18 9.89 21.28
N LYS A 209 4.20 11.22 21.46
CA LYS A 209 3.46 11.97 22.50
C LYS A 209 3.81 11.60 23.94
N VAL A 210 5.04 11.16 24.19
CA VAL A 210 5.48 10.80 25.55
C VAL A 210 5.52 11.99 26.51
N ASP A 211 5.48 13.22 26.00
CA ASP A 211 5.35 14.45 26.78
C ASP A 211 4.01 14.56 27.52
N LEU A 212 3.00 13.77 27.13
CA LEU A 212 1.70 13.71 27.80
C LEU A 212 1.71 12.78 29.02
N LEU A 213 2.76 11.97 29.19
CA LEU A 213 2.86 10.99 30.26
C LEU A 213 3.77 11.48 31.39
N SER A 214 3.50 11.05 32.61
CA SER A 214 4.46 11.16 33.71
C SER A 214 5.66 10.23 33.49
N ASP A 215 6.80 10.48 34.16
CA ASP A 215 7.99 9.62 34.02
C ASP A 215 7.73 8.15 34.40
N SER A 216 6.85 7.91 35.39
CA SER A 216 6.45 6.55 35.78
C SER A 216 5.57 5.89 34.72
N ASP A 217 4.61 6.64 34.16
CA ASP A 217 3.70 6.12 33.14
C ASP A 217 4.44 5.87 31.82
N ARG A 218 5.38 6.75 31.46
CA ARG A 218 6.23 6.58 30.27
C ARG A 218 6.98 5.26 30.30
N LYS A 219 7.58 4.90 31.44
CA LYS A 219 8.27 3.60 31.61
C LYS A 219 7.30 2.42 31.51
N ALA A 220 6.14 2.52 32.15
CA ALA A 220 5.14 1.45 32.14
C ALA A 220 4.57 1.20 30.73
N VAL A 221 4.21 2.26 30.00
CA VAL A 221 3.69 2.18 28.63
C VAL A 221 4.76 1.66 27.67
N PHE A 222 6.00 2.14 27.79
CA PHE A 222 7.10 1.64 26.96
C PHE A 222 7.32 0.13 27.12
N GLU A 223 7.34 -0.37 28.35
CA GLU A 223 7.45 -1.81 28.63
C GLU A 223 6.25 -2.61 28.12
N TYR A 224 5.04 -2.07 28.24
CA TYR A 224 3.83 -2.68 27.70
C TYR A 224 3.90 -2.83 26.17
N VAL A 225 4.26 -1.74 25.47
CA VAL A 225 4.40 -1.74 24.01
C VAL A 225 5.48 -2.71 23.57
N LYS A 226 6.67 -2.67 24.20
CA LYS A 226 7.78 -3.56 23.85
C LYS A 226 7.40 -5.03 24.01
N LYS A 227 6.72 -5.41 25.10
CA LYS A 227 6.22 -6.78 25.32
C LYS A 227 5.12 -7.18 24.34
N GLY A 228 4.27 -6.24 23.94
CA GLY A 228 3.22 -6.48 22.95
C GLY A 228 3.79 -6.71 21.55
N LEU A 229 4.73 -5.86 21.12
CA LEU A 229 5.41 -5.97 19.84
C LEU A 229 6.29 -7.23 19.75
N ALA A 230 6.94 -7.62 20.84
CA ALA A 230 7.79 -8.82 20.89
C ALA A 230 7.02 -10.14 20.66
N LYS A 231 5.68 -10.10 20.65
CA LYS A 231 4.84 -11.25 20.27
C LYS A 231 4.58 -11.32 18.76
N LEU A 232 4.84 -10.23 18.05
CA LEU A 232 4.49 -10.04 16.64
C LEU A 232 5.75 -9.94 15.75
N ILE A 233 6.82 -9.39 16.31
CA ILE A 233 8.08 -9.08 15.66
C ILE A 233 9.22 -9.45 16.59
N ASP A 234 10.23 -10.13 16.06
CA ASP A 234 11.42 -10.48 16.81
C ASP A 234 12.26 -9.21 17.06
N GLU A 235 12.70 -9.03 18.32
CA GLU A 235 13.54 -7.90 18.76
C GLU A 235 13.06 -6.51 18.29
N PRO A 236 11.85 -6.07 18.65
CA PRO A 236 11.28 -4.82 18.12
C PRO A 236 12.11 -3.60 18.57
N VAL A 237 12.54 -2.80 17.60
CA VAL A 237 13.23 -1.52 17.83
C VAL A 237 12.18 -0.44 18.13
N VAL A 238 12.16 0.08 19.35
CA VAL A 238 11.14 1.06 19.81
C VAL A 238 11.79 2.31 20.40
N PHE A 239 11.40 3.49 19.91
CA PHE A 239 11.86 4.79 20.40
C PHE A 239 10.71 5.63 21.01
N PRO A 240 10.77 5.96 22.32
CA PRO A 240 9.79 6.84 22.95
C PRO A 240 10.17 8.31 22.74
N ILE A 241 9.38 9.07 21.98
CA ILE A 241 9.72 10.45 21.57
C ILE A 241 8.61 11.47 21.83
N SER A 242 8.99 12.75 21.84
CA SER A 242 8.07 13.89 21.70
C SER A 242 8.50 14.77 20.52
N ALA A 243 7.89 14.55 19.35
CA ALA A 243 8.12 15.37 18.16
C ALA A 243 7.82 16.87 18.42
N LYS A 244 6.79 17.16 19.22
CA LYS A 244 6.43 18.53 19.61
C LYS A 244 7.54 19.20 20.43
N ALA A 245 8.05 18.53 21.47
CA ALA A 245 9.14 19.08 22.28
C ALA A 245 10.39 19.34 21.43
N TYR A 246 10.68 18.49 20.44
CA TYR A 246 11.80 18.70 19.52
C TYR A 246 11.62 19.96 18.67
N LEU A 247 10.44 20.16 18.07
CA LEU A 247 10.12 21.34 17.28
C LEU A 247 10.11 22.63 18.12
N GLU A 248 9.77 22.55 19.41
CA GLU A 248 9.89 23.66 20.37
C GLU A 248 11.35 23.95 20.81
N GLY A 249 12.32 23.18 20.32
CA GLY A 249 13.75 23.35 20.66
C GLY A 249 14.21 22.59 21.90
N LYS A 250 13.35 21.79 22.55
CA LYS A 250 13.68 20.96 23.72
C LYS A 250 14.26 19.61 23.29
N LYS A 251 15.44 19.65 22.66
CA LYS A 251 16.06 18.47 22.01
C LYS A 251 16.34 17.29 22.95
N GLU A 252 16.79 17.56 24.17
CA GLU A 252 17.09 16.51 25.16
C GLU A 252 15.81 15.85 25.70
N GLU A 253 14.79 16.65 26.00
CA GLU A 253 13.52 16.16 26.55
C GLU A 253 12.70 15.36 25.53
N SER A 254 12.87 15.65 24.23
CA SER A 254 12.14 14.99 23.15
C SER A 254 12.60 13.56 22.89
N ASN A 255 13.79 13.18 23.32
CA ASN A 255 14.44 11.90 23.02
C ASN A 255 14.59 11.59 21.51
N MET A 256 14.46 12.59 20.64
CA MET A 256 14.68 12.43 19.20
C MET A 256 16.13 12.10 18.86
N GLY A 257 17.09 12.52 19.68
CA GLY A 257 18.52 12.24 19.46
C GLY A 257 18.84 10.75 19.37
N ALA A 258 18.19 9.90 20.19
CA ALA A 258 18.37 8.45 20.13
C ALA A 258 17.87 7.86 18.80
N LEU A 259 16.73 8.35 18.31
CA LEU A 259 16.19 7.97 17.02
C LEU A 259 17.07 8.46 15.87
N HIS A 260 17.52 9.72 15.90
CA HIS A 260 18.43 10.25 14.89
C HIS A 260 19.73 9.45 14.83
N ALA A 261 20.36 9.17 15.97
CA ALA A 261 21.58 8.36 16.01
C ALA A 261 21.37 6.90 15.57
N HIS A 262 20.15 6.37 15.70
CA HIS A 262 19.81 5.08 15.13
C HIS A 262 19.60 5.18 13.62
N LEU A 263 18.82 6.15 13.14
CA LEU A 263 18.59 6.38 11.72
C LEU A 263 19.86 6.73 10.97
N GLU A 264 20.77 7.53 11.53
CA GLU A 264 22.09 7.82 10.95
C GLU A 264 22.89 6.53 10.80
N ARG A 265 23.03 5.73 11.86
CA ARG A 265 23.74 4.44 11.78
C ARG A 265 23.10 3.49 10.78
N PHE A 266 21.78 3.38 10.81
CA PHE A 266 20.99 2.52 9.92
C PHE A 266 21.10 2.98 8.45
N LEU A 267 21.03 4.29 8.21
CA LEU A 267 21.10 4.88 6.87
C LEU A 267 22.54 4.91 6.31
N ASP A 268 23.56 4.95 7.17
CA ASP A 268 24.97 4.93 6.77
C ASP A 268 25.54 3.51 6.63
N THR A 269 25.13 2.59 7.52
CA THR A 269 25.72 1.24 7.62
C THR A 269 24.89 0.20 6.86
N ASP A 270 23.56 0.25 7.01
CA ASP A 270 22.68 -0.85 6.61
C ASP A 270 21.93 -0.54 5.31
N ARG A 271 21.67 0.74 5.02
CA ARG A 271 20.97 1.20 3.80
C ARG A 271 21.49 0.58 2.52
N ALA A 272 22.81 0.66 2.36
CA ALA A 272 23.54 0.12 1.23
C ALA A 272 23.28 -1.39 1.07
N GLN A 273 23.31 -2.12 2.17
CA GLN A 273 23.09 -3.55 2.23
C GLN A 273 21.63 -3.91 1.94
N ILE A 274 20.68 -3.23 2.59
CA ILE A 274 19.24 -3.43 2.42
C ILE A 274 18.80 -3.19 0.97
N LEU A 275 19.23 -2.07 0.36
CA LEU A 275 18.92 -1.75 -1.04
C LEU A 275 19.39 -2.85 -1.99
N LEU A 276 20.60 -3.37 -1.75
CA LEU A 276 21.18 -4.40 -2.59
C LEU A 276 20.57 -5.77 -2.35
N ASP A 277 20.22 -6.14 -1.11
CA ASP A 277 19.52 -7.39 -0.82
C ASP A 277 18.12 -7.42 -1.44
N ASN A 278 17.39 -6.30 -1.33
CA ASN A 278 16.09 -6.10 -2.00
C ASN A 278 16.23 -6.24 -3.51
N ALA A 279 17.18 -5.52 -4.10
CA ALA A 279 17.41 -5.56 -5.54
C ALA A 279 17.88 -6.94 -6.00
N ALA A 280 18.70 -7.65 -5.24
CA ALA A 280 19.15 -9.00 -5.54
C ALA A 280 17.98 -9.99 -5.52
N THR A 281 17.11 -9.90 -4.51
CA THR A 281 15.90 -10.74 -4.37
C THR A 281 14.95 -10.52 -5.55
N ASP A 282 14.65 -9.27 -5.89
CA ASP A 282 13.81 -8.93 -7.03
C ASP A 282 14.42 -9.41 -8.36
N THR A 283 15.74 -9.31 -8.51
CA THR A 283 16.46 -9.77 -9.72
C THR A 283 16.47 -11.30 -9.81
N ALA A 284 16.66 -12.01 -8.71
CA ALA A 284 16.63 -13.47 -8.67
C ALA A 284 15.25 -14.02 -9.08
N ARG A 285 14.17 -13.37 -8.61
CA ARG A 285 12.79 -13.68 -9.02
C ARG A 285 12.58 -13.47 -10.52
N THR A 286 13.08 -12.36 -11.08
CA THR A 286 13.06 -12.14 -12.54
C THR A 286 13.85 -13.20 -13.30
N ALA A 287 15.03 -13.58 -12.81
CA ALA A 287 15.85 -14.62 -13.42
C ALA A 287 15.12 -15.98 -13.41
N ALA A 288 14.45 -16.34 -12.31
CA ALA A 288 13.66 -17.56 -12.22
C ALA A 288 12.50 -17.57 -13.24
N TYR A 289 11.81 -16.44 -13.39
CA TYR A 289 10.74 -16.30 -14.39
C TYR A 289 11.26 -16.46 -15.82
N LEU A 290 12.38 -15.82 -16.16
CA LEU A 290 13.00 -15.95 -17.49
C LEU A 290 13.50 -17.39 -17.74
N LEU A 291 14.20 -17.99 -16.78
CA LEU A 291 14.73 -19.35 -16.87
C LEU A 291 13.63 -20.37 -17.18
N ARG A 292 12.49 -20.25 -16.50
CA ARG A 292 11.31 -21.10 -16.74
C ARG A 292 10.86 -21.00 -18.20
N ASN A 293 10.80 -19.80 -18.76
CA ASN A 293 10.39 -19.56 -20.14
C ASN A 293 11.43 -20.05 -21.17
N LEU A 294 12.73 -19.87 -20.91
CA LEU A 294 13.80 -20.41 -21.77
C LEU A 294 13.76 -21.94 -21.82
N THR A 295 13.51 -22.60 -20.70
CA THR A 295 13.40 -24.06 -20.61
C THR A 295 12.20 -24.57 -21.42
N LEU A 296 11.10 -23.81 -21.47
CA LEU A 296 9.97 -24.10 -22.37
C LEU A 296 10.38 -23.96 -23.84
N LYS A 297 11.10 -22.89 -24.22
CA LYS A 297 11.61 -22.69 -25.60
C LYS A 297 12.52 -23.84 -26.03
N GLN A 298 13.38 -24.33 -25.14
CA GLN A 298 14.35 -25.39 -25.44
C GLN A 298 13.66 -26.69 -25.84
N ARG A 299 12.62 -27.07 -25.11
CA ARG A 299 11.82 -28.27 -25.42
C ARG A 299 11.01 -28.09 -26.68
N ALA A 300 10.45 -26.90 -26.90
CA ALA A 300 9.75 -26.60 -28.14
C ALA A 300 10.65 -26.79 -29.37
N LEU A 301 11.96 -26.51 -29.25
CA LEU A 301 12.94 -26.78 -30.30
C LEU A 301 13.32 -28.27 -30.43
N GLU A 302 13.08 -29.11 -29.44
CA GLU A 302 13.34 -30.56 -29.48
C GLU A 302 12.21 -31.37 -30.14
N LEU A 303 10.98 -30.87 -30.08
CA LEU A 303 9.81 -31.53 -30.70
C LEU A 303 9.90 -31.55 -32.23
N ASP A 304 9.19 -32.47 -32.89
CA ASP A 304 8.91 -32.34 -34.33
C ASP A 304 8.06 -31.07 -34.60
N LEU A 305 8.23 -30.42 -35.75
CA LEU A 305 7.52 -29.16 -36.04
C LEU A 305 6.00 -29.36 -36.10
N GLY A 306 5.52 -30.44 -36.70
CA GLY A 306 4.09 -30.74 -36.76
C GLY A 306 3.51 -31.07 -35.38
N GLU A 307 4.28 -31.78 -34.54
CA GLU A 307 3.88 -32.05 -33.15
C GLU A 307 3.91 -30.80 -32.27
N LEU A 308 4.89 -29.90 -32.47
CA LEU A 308 4.94 -28.59 -31.80
C LEU A 308 3.73 -27.74 -32.20
N GLU A 309 3.46 -27.60 -33.50
CA GLU A 309 2.32 -26.84 -34.00
C GLU A 309 1.00 -27.38 -33.43
N ARG A 310 0.83 -28.71 -33.39
CA ARG A 310 -0.35 -29.35 -32.79
C ARG A 310 -0.48 -29.04 -31.29
N ARG A 311 0.61 -29.12 -30.53
CA ARG A 311 0.62 -28.83 -29.08
C ARG A 311 0.39 -27.35 -28.79
N VAL A 312 1.00 -26.46 -29.56
CA VAL A 312 0.80 -25.02 -29.43
C VAL A 312 -0.63 -24.64 -29.79
N GLU A 313 -1.23 -25.24 -30.83
CA GLU A 313 -2.63 -25.01 -31.14
C GLU A 313 -3.57 -25.48 -30.02
N GLN A 314 -3.26 -26.60 -29.38
CA GLN A 314 -4.00 -27.06 -28.19
C GLN A 314 -3.83 -26.11 -26.99
N VAL A 315 -2.61 -25.59 -26.77
CA VAL A 315 -2.34 -24.59 -25.73
C VAL A 315 -3.07 -23.28 -26.04
N ARG A 316 -3.07 -22.81 -27.29
CA ARG A 316 -3.84 -21.64 -27.74
C ARG A 316 -5.32 -21.80 -27.48
N SER A 317 -5.90 -22.92 -27.87
CA SER A 317 -7.30 -23.22 -27.58
C SER A 317 -7.62 -23.15 -26.08
N GLN A 318 -6.70 -23.61 -25.22
CA GLN A 318 -6.86 -23.53 -23.78
C GLN A 318 -6.70 -22.10 -23.25
N LEU A 319 -5.71 -21.35 -23.75
CA LEU A 319 -5.49 -19.95 -23.40
C LEU A 319 -6.66 -19.06 -23.86
N ASP A 320 -7.24 -19.34 -25.02
CA ASP A 320 -8.45 -18.67 -25.51
C ASP A 320 -9.67 -18.99 -24.65
N ALA A 321 -9.82 -20.24 -24.21
CA ALA A 321 -10.85 -20.62 -23.26
C ALA A 321 -10.66 -19.88 -21.92
N SER A 322 -9.42 -19.82 -21.45
CA SER A 322 -9.04 -19.09 -20.23
C SER A 322 -9.33 -17.60 -20.35
N LYS A 323 -8.98 -16.98 -21.48
CA LYS A 323 -9.29 -15.57 -21.78
C LYS A 323 -10.79 -15.30 -21.78
N ARG A 324 -11.60 -16.16 -22.41
CA ARG A 324 -13.07 -16.05 -22.37
C ARG A 324 -13.62 -16.15 -20.94
N THR A 325 -13.00 -16.95 -20.07
CA THR A 325 -13.37 -17.01 -18.64
C THR A 325 -13.07 -15.69 -17.95
N LEU A 326 -11.89 -15.11 -18.17
CA LEU A 326 -11.52 -13.80 -17.61
C LEU A 326 -12.42 -12.67 -18.14
N ASP A 327 -12.76 -12.68 -19.43
CA ASP A 327 -13.69 -11.71 -20.03
C ASP A 327 -15.09 -11.81 -19.38
N LYS A 328 -15.56 -13.02 -19.10
CA LYS A 328 -16.81 -13.23 -18.35
C LYS A 328 -16.71 -12.73 -16.91
N LEU A 329 -15.56 -12.88 -16.25
CA LEU A 329 -15.34 -12.32 -14.92
C LEU A 329 -15.40 -10.79 -14.95
N HIS A 330 -14.84 -10.13 -15.96
CA HIS A 330 -14.95 -8.67 -16.12
C HIS A 330 -16.41 -8.21 -16.20
N GLU A 331 -17.23 -8.87 -17.01
CA GLU A 331 -18.67 -8.56 -17.10
C GLU A 331 -19.39 -8.82 -15.78
N ARG A 332 -19.03 -9.91 -15.08
CA ARG A 332 -19.59 -10.23 -13.77
C ARG A 332 -19.25 -9.18 -12.72
N ILE A 333 -17.98 -8.78 -12.61
CA ILE A 333 -17.52 -7.74 -11.68
C ILE A 333 -18.32 -6.45 -11.92
N ARG A 334 -18.48 -6.05 -13.19
CA ARG A 334 -19.24 -4.86 -13.57
C ARG A 334 -20.71 -4.96 -13.16
N ALA A 335 -21.34 -6.11 -13.43
CA ALA A 335 -22.75 -6.35 -13.10
C ALA A 335 -22.98 -6.37 -11.58
N ASP A 336 -22.17 -7.12 -10.84
CA ASP A 336 -22.30 -7.28 -9.39
C ASP A 336 -21.99 -5.95 -8.67
N SER A 337 -20.96 -5.20 -9.11
CA SER A 337 -20.69 -3.85 -8.59
C SER A 337 -21.86 -2.90 -8.85
N ALA A 338 -22.50 -2.96 -10.04
CA ALA A 338 -23.66 -2.14 -10.34
C ALA A 338 -24.89 -2.52 -9.50
N ALA A 339 -25.08 -3.81 -9.22
CA ALA A 339 -26.13 -4.30 -8.33
C ALA A 339 -25.92 -3.81 -6.90
N ILE A 340 -24.68 -3.89 -6.38
CA ILE A 340 -24.32 -3.38 -5.04
C ILE A 340 -24.62 -1.87 -4.94
N ARG A 341 -24.19 -1.07 -5.93
CA ARG A 341 -24.51 0.39 -5.95
C ARG A 341 -26.00 0.66 -5.91
N SER A 342 -26.76 -0.06 -6.73
CA SER A 342 -28.21 0.08 -6.80
C SER A 342 -28.88 -0.26 -5.46
N GLN A 343 -28.40 -1.30 -4.79
CA GLN A 343 -28.86 -1.71 -3.47
C GLN A 343 -28.57 -0.62 -2.42
N VAL A 344 -27.35 -0.09 -2.38
CA VAL A 344 -26.96 0.97 -1.44
C VAL A 344 -27.80 2.23 -1.62
N ARG A 345 -28.02 2.65 -2.88
CA ARG A 345 -28.89 3.80 -3.17
C ARG A 345 -30.31 3.57 -2.67
N LEU A 346 -30.87 2.37 -2.90
CA LEU A 346 -32.20 2.03 -2.43
C LEU A 346 -32.29 2.01 -0.90
N ASP A 347 -31.27 1.48 -0.23
CA ASP A 347 -31.20 1.45 1.24
C ASP A 347 -31.07 2.86 1.83
N LEU A 348 -30.27 3.73 1.21
CA LEU A 348 -30.13 5.14 1.58
C LEU A 348 -31.43 5.92 1.40
N ASP A 349 -32.09 5.77 0.25
CA ASP A 349 -33.38 6.42 -0.03
C ASP A 349 -34.47 5.97 0.95
N ASN A 350 -34.49 4.68 1.29
CA ASN A 350 -35.43 4.12 2.26
C ASN A 350 -35.16 4.63 3.68
N PHE A 351 -33.89 4.70 4.08
CA PHE A 351 -33.48 5.29 5.34
C PHE A 351 -33.91 6.76 5.43
N ALA A 352 -33.54 7.57 4.43
CA ALA A 352 -33.85 8.99 4.38
C ALA A 352 -35.36 9.25 4.46
N ARG A 353 -36.16 8.50 3.71
CA ARG A 353 -37.63 8.61 3.72
C ARG A 353 -38.22 8.30 5.09
N LYS A 354 -37.86 7.15 5.69
CA LYS A 354 -38.35 6.76 7.01
C LYS A 354 -37.92 7.75 8.09
N PHE A 355 -36.69 8.23 8.00
CA PHE A 355 -36.17 9.21 8.94
C PHE A 355 -36.92 10.55 8.83
N ALA A 356 -37.13 11.03 7.60
CA ALA A 356 -37.91 12.24 7.32
C ALA A 356 -39.37 12.16 7.80
N GLU A 357 -39.99 10.97 7.79
CA GLU A 357 -41.34 10.76 8.31
C GLU A 357 -41.43 10.82 9.85
N ILE A 358 -40.41 10.33 10.55
CA ILE A 358 -40.43 10.19 12.02
C ILE A 358 -39.96 11.48 12.73
N VAL A 359 -39.00 12.20 12.13
CA VAL A 359 -38.37 13.39 12.74
C VAL A 359 -39.36 14.47 13.17
N PRO A 360 -40.42 14.81 12.40
CA PRO A 360 -41.39 15.80 12.86
C PRO A 360 -42.07 15.46 14.19
N GLY A 361 -42.40 14.18 14.41
CA GLY A 361 -42.96 13.71 15.68
C GLY A 361 -41.98 13.74 16.84
N GLN A 362 -40.69 13.51 16.56
CA GLN A 362 -39.63 13.65 17.57
C GLN A 362 -39.41 15.11 17.97
N ILE A 363 -39.48 16.05 17.02
CA ILE A 363 -39.38 17.49 17.28
C ILE A 363 -40.51 17.98 18.21
N ASP A 364 -41.73 17.44 18.06
CA ASP A 364 -42.86 17.81 18.91
C ASP A 364 -42.69 17.35 20.38
N SER A 365 -41.86 16.33 20.62
CA SER A 365 -41.61 15.76 21.96
C SER A 365 -40.47 16.43 22.74
N VAL A 366 -39.75 17.37 22.13
CA VAL A 366 -38.50 17.96 22.67
C VAL A 366 -38.63 19.48 22.79
N ASP A 367 -37.94 20.09 23.77
CA ASP A 367 -37.96 21.54 23.99
C ASP A 367 -37.37 22.35 22.83
N ALA A 368 -37.95 23.52 22.55
CA ALA A 368 -37.57 24.33 21.39
C ALA A 368 -36.10 24.80 21.40
N ASN A 369 -35.54 25.01 22.59
CA ASN A 369 -34.11 25.36 22.75
C ASN A 369 -33.19 24.18 22.42
N ASP A 370 -33.62 22.96 22.70
CA ASP A 370 -32.86 21.74 22.40
C ASP A 370 -32.95 21.42 20.91
N VAL A 371 -34.12 21.58 20.30
CA VAL A 371 -34.29 21.48 18.83
C VAL A 371 -33.33 22.44 18.12
N LYS A 372 -33.22 23.68 18.61
CA LYS A 372 -32.32 24.71 18.07
C LYS A 372 -30.84 24.34 18.16
N SER A 373 -30.44 23.62 19.21
CA SER A 373 -29.03 23.39 19.54
C SER A 373 -28.55 22.02 19.05
N TYR A 374 -29.43 21.02 18.98
CA TYR A 374 -29.05 19.61 18.82
C TYR A 374 -29.65 18.92 17.58
N LEU A 375 -30.68 19.49 16.91
CA LEU A 375 -31.31 18.83 15.76
C LEU A 375 -30.31 18.56 14.62
N GLY A 376 -29.37 19.48 14.37
CA GLY A 376 -28.34 19.29 13.35
C GLY A 376 -27.42 18.11 13.67
N GLY A 377 -26.87 18.08 14.89
CA GLY A 377 -26.02 16.98 15.36
C GLY A 377 -26.77 15.65 15.41
N PHE A 378 -28.05 15.65 15.80
CA PHE A 378 -28.88 14.45 15.79
C PHE A 378 -29.07 13.87 14.37
N ILE A 379 -29.33 14.71 13.37
CA ILE A 379 -29.43 14.26 11.97
C ILE A 379 -28.09 13.68 11.52
N GLU A 380 -27.00 14.35 11.84
CA GLU A 380 -25.64 13.90 11.52
C GLU A 380 -25.32 12.54 12.15
N ASP A 381 -25.55 12.38 13.45
CA ASP A 381 -25.34 11.14 14.19
C ASP A 381 -26.15 9.98 13.58
N LYS A 382 -27.37 10.25 13.11
CA LYS A 382 -28.21 9.22 12.47
C LYS A 382 -27.69 8.80 11.11
N PHE A 383 -27.21 9.73 10.30
CA PHE A 383 -26.55 9.39 9.03
C PHE A 383 -25.22 8.66 9.25
N LYS A 384 -24.50 9.00 10.32
CA LYS A 384 -23.26 8.32 10.72
C LYS A 384 -23.51 6.87 11.10
N GLU A 385 -24.45 6.63 12.02
CA GLU A 385 -24.86 5.29 12.45
C GLU A 385 -25.33 4.45 11.25
N TRP A 386 -26.13 5.04 10.35
CA TRP A 386 -26.55 4.35 9.14
C TRP A 386 -25.37 4.03 8.21
N ALA A 387 -24.47 4.97 7.98
CA ALA A 387 -23.32 4.79 7.11
C ALA A 387 -22.33 3.74 7.64
N GLU A 388 -22.14 3.65 8.95
CA GLU A 388 -21.33 2.62 9.60
C GLU A 388 -21.92 1.22 9.36
N LEU A 389 -23.23 1.06 9.57
CA LEU A 389 -23.92 -0.20 9.37
C LEU A 389 -23.98 -0.62 7.89
N GLU A 390 -24.36 0.32 7.01
CA GLU A 390 -24.45 0.03 5.58
C GLU A 390 -23.05 -0.17 4.99
N GLY A 391 -22.06 0.60 5.44
CA GLY A 391 -20.65 0.42 5.07
C GLY A 391 -20.16 -0.99 5.36
N ALA A 392 -20.40 -1.52 6.57
CA ALA A 392 -20.03 -2.89 6.93
C ALA A 392 -20.70 -3.94 6.02
N LYS A 393 -21.98 -3.74 5.69
CA LYS A 393 -22.73 -4.63 4.79
C LYS A 393 -22.17 -4.60 3.37
N VAL A 394 -21.90 -3.41 2.83
CA VAL A 394 -21.29 -3.27 1.49
C VAL A 394 -19.90 -3.89 1.48
N ALA A 395 -19.13 -3.76 2.55
CA ALA A 395 -17.79 -4.33 2.65
C ALA A 395 -17.85 -5.85 2.52
N ALA A 396 -18.74 -6.49 3.27
CA ALA A 396 -18.96 -7.93 3.19
C ALA A 396 -19.42 -8.38 1.78
N MET A 397 -20.25 -7.58 1.09
CA MET A 397 -20.67 -7.88 -0.29
C MET A 397 -19.51 -7.79 -1.29
N LEU A 398 -18.66 -6.77 -1.15
CA LEU A 398 -17.48 -6.56 -2.00
C LEU A 398 -16.39 -7.60 -1.73
N GLU A 399 -16.17 -7.95 -0.47
CA GLU A 399 -15.25 -9.00 -0.04
C GLU A 399 -15.66 -10.33 -0.65
N LYS A 400 -16.93 -10.73 -0.51
CA LYS A 400 -17.46 -11.94 -1.16
C LYS A 400 -17.28 -11.92 -2.67
N LEU A 401 -17.56 -10.79 -3.33
CA LEU A 401 -17.34 -10.64 -4.76
C LEU A 401 -15.85 -10.85 -5.12
N ALA A 402 -14.95 -10.27 -4.35
CA ALA A 402 -13.51 -10.46 -4.55
C ALA A 402 -13.07 -11.90 -4.32
N GLU A 403 -13.49 -12.55 -3.22
CA GLU A 403 -13.18 -13.95 -2.94
C GLU A 403 -13.58 -14.85 -4.12
N GLU A 404 -14.81 -14.71 -4.62
CA GLU A 404 -15.29 -15.51 -5.74
C GLU A 404 -14.51 -15.23 -7.03
N VAL A 405 -14.19 -13.97 -7.32
CA VAL A 405 -13.40 -13.60 -8.50
C VAL A 405 -11.96 -14.09 -8.41
N ILE A 406 -11.32 -13.95 -7.25
CA ILE A 406 -9.95 -14.40 -6.99
C ILE A 406 -9.88 -15.91 -7.13
N ALA A 407 -10.81 -16.65 -6.50
CA ALA A 407 -10.85 -18.11 -6.59
C ALA A 407 -10.94 -18.58 -8.04
N VAL A 408 -11.89 -18.04 -8.82
CA VAL A 408 -12.04 -18.42 -10.23
C VAL A 408 -10.84 -17.98 -11.06
N THR A 409 -10.24 -16.82 -10.76
CA THR A 409 -9.03 -16.35 -11.46
C THR A 409 -7.86 -17.29 -11.20
N ASN A 410 -7.59 -17.63 -9.94
CA ASN A 410 -6.51 -18.53 -9.55
C ASN A 410 -6.72 -19.94 -10.10
N GLU A 411 -7.93 -20.50 -10.02
CA GLU A 411 -8.25 -21.79 -10.64
C GLU A 411 -8.05 -21.76 -12.16
N ASN A 412 -8.49 -20.70 -12.83
CA ASN A 412 -8.34 -20.53 -14.27
C ASN A 412 -6.85 -20.40 -14.67
N VAL A 413 -6.06 -19.68 -13.88
CA VAL A 413 -4.61 -19.53 -14.06
C VAL A 413 -3.89 -20.85 -13.83
N ALA A 414 -4.20 -21.55 -12.74
CA ALA A 414 -3.63 -22.85 -12.42
C ALA A 414 -3.98 -23.90 -13.49
N ALA A 415 -5.22 -23.92 -13.98
CA ALA A 415 -5.63 -24.83 -15.04
C ALA A 415 -4.92 -24.54 -16.38
N ALA A 416 -4.79 -23.26 -16.75
CA ALA A 416 -4.04 -22.87 -17.95
C ALA A 416 -2.55 -23.22 -17.82
N SER A 417 -1.98 -22.99 -16.64
CA SER A 417 -0.60 -23.34 -16.27
C SER A 417 -0.34 -24.83 -16.34
N ALA A 418 -1.21 -25.65 -15.74
CA ALA A 418 -1.11 -27.10 -15.76
C ALA A 418 -1.30 -27.66 -17.17
N ALA A 419 -2.18 -27.07 -17.98
CA ALA A 419 -2.32 -27.45 -19.38
C ALA A 419 -1.05 -27.15 -20.19
N LEU A 420 -0.37 -26.04 -19.90
CA LEU A 420 0.92 -25.73 -20.47
C LEU A 420 2.00 -26.72 -20.02
N ALA A 421 2.07 -27.00 -18.72
CA ALA A 421 3.00 -27.96 -18.12
C ALA A 421 2.84 -29.35 -18.73
N ASN A 422 1.61 -29.85 -18.82
CA ASN A 422 1.33 -31.19 -19.33
C ASN A 422 1.57 -31.34 -20.83
N ARG A 423 1.42 -30.26 -21.61
CA ARG A 423 1.51 -30.33 -23.08
C ARG A 423 2.90 -29.94 -23.59
N LEU A 424 3.61 -29.05 -22.88
CA LEU A 424 4.91 -28.51 -23.28
C LEU A 424 6.04 -28.72 -22.24
N GLY A 425 5.73 -29.10 -21.00
CA GLY A 425 6.67 -29.42 -19.91
C GLY A 425 6.79 -30.93 -19.58
N PRO A 426 7.69 -31.35 -18.67
CA PRO A 426 7.78 -32.72 -18.15
C PRO A 426 6.72 -32.97 -17.05
N ALA A 427 6.54 -34.24 -16.67
CA ALA A 427 5.62 -34.69 -15.61
C ALA A 427 5.86 -34.06 -14.22
N ASP A 428 7.05 -33.47 -13.97
CA ASP A 428 7.48 -32.97 -12.67
C ASP A 428 7.69 -31.44 -12.61
N THR A 429 7.32 -30.67 -13.65
CA THR A 429 7.42 -29.20 -13.57
C THR A 429 6.15 -28.64 -12.97
N GLU A 430 6.21 -28.34 -11.67
CA GLU A 430 5.28 -27.41 -11.04
C GLU A 430 5.39 -26.07 -11.76
N VAL A 431 4.35 -25.76 -12.53
CA VAL A 431 4.16 -24.42 -13.06
C VAL A 431 3.52 -23.60 -11.97
N ASP A 432 4.34 -23.04 -11.11
CA ASP A 432 3.89 -22.08 -10.10
C ASP A 432 3.75 -20.72 -10.80
N ILE A 433 2.52 -20.38 -11.20
CA ILE A 433 2.17 -18.99 -11.50
C ILE A 433 1.60 -18.44 -10.21
N ASP A 434 2.50 -17.90 -9.40
CA ASP A 434 2.13 -17.15 -8.22
C ASP A 434 1.47 -15.84 -8.67
N VAL A 435 0.15 -15.86 -8.79
CA VAL A 435 -0.65 -14.64 -8.90
C VAL A 435 -0.72 -14.10 -7.49
N ASP A 436 0.22 -13.23 -7.18
CA ASP A 436 0.43 -12.64 -5.87
C ASP A 436 -0.84 -11.89 -5.41
N THR A 437 -1.76 -12.62 -4.75
CA THR A 437 -3.03 -12.10 -4.22
C THR A 437 -2.76 -11.13 -3.07
N LEU A 438 -1.64 -11.33 -2.36
CA LEU A 438 -1.13 -10.47 -1.30
C LEU A 438 -0.84 -9.05 -1.80
N LYS A 439 -0.56 -8.84 -3.10
CA LYS A 439 -0.35 -7.49 -3.65
C LYS A 439 -1.65 -6.68 -3.80
N TYR A 440 -2.81 -7.31 -3.71
CA TYR A 440 -4.09 -6.67 -3.99
C TYR A 440 -5.14 -6.80 -2.88
N ASP A 441 -4.94 -7.67 -1.90
CA ASP A 441 -5.82 -7.98 -0.75
C ASP A 441 -7.15 -7.19 -0.73
N LEU A 442 -8.05 -7.69 -1.57
CA LEU A 442 -9.28 -6.98 -1.91
C LEU A 442 -10.26 -6.98 -0.72
N GLY A 443 -10.18 -7.93 0.21
CA GLY A 443 -10.99 -7.93 1.44
C GLY A 443 -10.67 -6.72 2.32
N VAL A 444 -9.38 -6.46 2.53
CA VAL A 444 -8.87 -5.30 3.27
C VAL A 444 -9.22 -3.99 2.57
N TYR A 445 -9.15 -3.96 1.24
CA TYR A 445 -9.54 -2.79 0.46
C TYR A 445 -11.04 -2.50 0.52
N ALA A 446 -11.90 -3.52 0.54
CA ALA A 446 -13.34 -3.37 0.71
C ALA A 446 -13.66 -2.73 2.07
N VAL A 447 -13.05 -3.24 3.13
CA VAL A 447 -13.21 -2.72 4.50
C VAL A 447 -12.65 -1.29 4.60
N GLY A 448 -11.47 -1.01 4.04
CA GLY A 448 -10.85 0.31 4.12
C GLY A 448 -11.52 1.40 3.29
N LEU A 449 -12.00 1.10 2.07
CA LEU A 449 -12.80 2.07 1.30
C LEU A 449 -14.09 2.47 2.03
N LEU A 450 -14.73 1.53 2.72
CA LEU A 450 -16.00 1.78 3.38
C LEU A 450 -15.84 2.35 4.79
N GLY A 451 -14.76 1.99 5.49
CA GLY A 451 -14.31 2.70 6.69
C GLY A 451 -13.97 4.17 6.42
N THR A 452 -13.37 4.49 5.26
CA THR A 452 -13.21 5.89 4.85
C THR A 452 -14.55 6.62 4.59
N ALA A 453 -15.64 5.90 4.31
CA ALA A 453 -16.98 6.50 4.24
C ALA A 453 -17.49 6.94 5.62
N VAL A 454 -17.09 6.27 6.71
CA VAL A 454 -17.35 6.68 8.10
C VAL A 454 -16.57 7.94 8.47
N PHE A 455 -15.29 8.00 8.06
CA PHE A 455 -14.49 9.24 8.15
C PHE A 455 -15.14 10.39 7.36
N PHE A 456 -15.72 10.07 6.20
CA PHE A 456 -16.40 11.02 5.35
C PHE A 456 -17.67 11.59 6.01
N VAL A 457 -18.40 10.86 6.87
CA VAL A 457 -19.53 11.44 7.62
C VAL A 457 -19.07 12.57 8.56
N ASN A 458 -17.89 12.47 9.17
CA ASN A 458 -17.30 13.57 9.97
C ASN A 458 -16.81 14.74 9.10
N THR A 459 -16.48 14.51 7.82
CA THR A 459 -16.08 15.58 6.88
C THR A 459 -17.32 16.26 6.28
N LEU A 460 -18.35 15.45 6.02
CA LEU A 460 -19.72 15.85 5.81
C LEU A 460 -20.32 16.48 7.06
N ALA A 461 -19.82 16.32 8.29
CA ALA A 461 -20.33 17.05 9.45
C ALA A 461 -20.34 18.56 9.17
N GLY A 462 -19.23 19.10 8.66
CA GLY A 462 -19.17 20.49 8.18
C GLY A 462 -20.15 20.78 7.03
N GLY A 463 -20.33 19.81 6.11
CA GLY A 463 -21.25 19.85 4.96
C GLY A 463 -22.74 19.76 5.32
N LEU A 464 -23.12 18.89 6.25
CA LEU A 464 -24.43 18.68 6.86
C LEU A 464 -24.75 19.85 7.77
N LEU A 465 -23.76 20.41 8.47
CA LEU A 465 -23.91 21.69 9.18
C LEU A 465 -24.21 22.82 8.20
N THR A 466 -23.63 22.86 7.00
CA THR A 466 -24.08 23.79 5.94
C THR A 466 -25.46 23.46 5.36
N LEU A 467 -25.85 22.18 5.27
CA LEU A 467 -27.19 21.78 4.80
C LEU A 467 -28.28 22.07 5.85
N THR A 468 -27.93 21.99 7.14
CA THR A 468 -28.77 22.34 8.30
C THR A 468 -28.65 23.83 8.68
N ALA A 469 -27.68 24.58 8.13
CA ALA A 469 -27.51 26.01 8.35
C ALA A 469 -28.76 26.86 8.06
N PRO A 470 -29.60 26.55 7.05
CA PRO A 470 -30.89 27.22 6.87
C PRO A 470 -31.82 27.01 8.07
N ILE A 471 -31.91 25.78 8.60
CA ILE A 471 -32.69 25.43 9.80
C ILE A 471 -32.14 26.20 11.01
N LEU A 472 -30.83 26.11 11.26
CA LEU A 472 -30.16 26.83 12.35
C LEU A 472 -30.34 28.36 12.21
N SER A 473 -30.18 28.94 11.02
CA SER A 473 -30.27 30.40 10.82
C SER A 473 -31.68 30.96 11.03
N ILE A 474 -32.71 30.19 10.71
CA ILE A 474 -34.12 30.59 10.81
C ILE A 474 -34.64 30.35 12.23
N VAL A 475 -34.29 29.20 12.84
CA VAL A 475 -34.59 28.88 14.25
C VAL A 475 -33.83 29.83 15.21
N VAL A 476 -32.64 30.30 14.84
CA VAL A 476 -31.89 31.30 15.61
C VAL A 476 -32.55 32.68 15.62
N LYS A 477 -33.23 33.08 14.54
CA LYS A 477 -33.91 34.38 14.42
C LYS A 477 -35.26 34.44 15.13
N SER A 478 -35.92 33.31 15.36
CA SER A 478 -37.19 33.28 16.09
C SER A 478 -36.98 33.30 17.61
N ARG A 479 -37.77 34.12 18.31
CA ARG A 479 -37.83 34.17 19.79
C ARG A 479 -39.03 33.43 20.37
N VAL A 480 -39.87 32.81 19.52
CA VAL A 480 -41.13 32.17 19.90
C VAL A 480 -40.99 30.64 19.75
N ALA A 481 -41.20 29.90 20.84
CA ALA A 481 -40.97 28.46 20.89
C ALA A 481 -41.86 27.64 19.93
N GLY A 482 -43.08 28.09 19.64
CA GLY A 482 -43.98 27.45 18.67
C GLY A 482 -43.47 27.55 17.23
N ASP A 483 -42.99 28.73 16.84
CA ASP A 483 -42.47 28.99 15.49
C ASP A 483 -41.20 28.19 15.21
N ILE A 484 -40.35 27.99 16.23
CA ILE A 484 -39.13 27.18 16.14
C ILE A 484 -39.45 25.73 15.77
N ARG A 485 -40.41 25.11 16.46
CA ARG A 485 -40.80 23.70 16.20
C ARG A 485 -41.50 23.55 14.85
N GLU A 486 -42.41 24.45 14.50
CA GLU A 486 -43.08 24.41 13.19
C GLU A 486 -42.10 24.56 12.00
N GLN A 487 -41.12 25.45 12.11
CA GLN A 487 -40.11 25.63 11.07
C GLN A 487 -39.17 24.42 10.96
N ALA A 488 -38.72 23.87 12.10
CA ALA A 488 -37.90 22.68 12.12
C ALA A 488 -38.61 21.48 11.49
N LYS A 489 -39.90 21.26 11.79
CA LYS A 489 -40.71 20.17 11.22
C LYS A 489 -40.85 20.27 9.69
N LYS A 490 -40.94 21.48 9.14
CA LYS A 490 -41.06 21.69 7.69
C LYS A 490 -39.73 21.47 6.97
N GLN A 491 -38.62 21.87 7.57
CA GLN A 491 -37.32 21.89 6.89
C GLN A 491 -36.49 20.63 7.12
N ALA A 492 -36.64 19.93 8.26
CA ALA A 492 -35.86 18.74 8.56
C ALA A 492 -36.00 17.63 7.50
N PRO A 493 -37.21 17.30 7.00
CA PRO A 493 -37.37 16.32 5.91
C PRO A 493 -36.56 16.66 4.66
N GLU A 494 -36.58 17.92 4.21
CA GLU A 494 -35.83 18.36 3.03
C GLU A 494 -34.32 18.28 3.22
N VAL A 495 -33.84 18.53 4.45
CA VAL A 495 -32.41 18.43 4.77
C VAL A 495 -31.96 16.97 4.81
N ILE A 496 -32.79 16.07 5.35
CA ILE A 496 -32.52 14.63 5.36
C ILE A 496 -32.40 14.10 3.92
N HIS A 497 -33.33 14.45 3.04
CA HIS A 497 -33.25 14.05 1.62
C HIS A 497 -32.01 14.63 0.93
N ARG A 498 -31.68 15.90 1.15
CA ARG A 498 -30.46 16.50 0.60
C ARG A 498 -29.18 15.84 1.12
N ALA A 499 -29.14 15.44 2.39
CA ALA A 499 -28.02 14.72 2.96
C ALA A 499 -27.86 13.34 2.28
N ALA A 500 -28.95 12.63 2.05
CA ALA A 500 -28.95 11.36 1.34
C ALA A 500 -28.48 11.51 -0.13
N ASP A 501 -29.00 12.49 -0.86
CA ASP A 501 -28.58 12.80 -2.24
C ASP A 501 -27.10 13.15 -2.32
N ALA A 502 -26.55 13.81 -1.30
CA ALA A 502 -25.13 14.13 -1.22
C ALA A 502 -24.26 12.90 -0.91
N MET A 503 -24.77 11.92 -0.15
CA MET A 503 -24.03 10.71 0.21
C MET A 503 -24.00 9.65 -0.90
N GLY A 504 -25.08 9.49 -1.66
CA GLY A 504 -25.21 8.45 -2.69
C GLY A 504 -24.02 8.34 -3.66
N PRO A 505 -23.59 9.44 -4.32
CA PRO A 505 -22.46 9.42 -5.25
C PRO A 505 -21.12 8.96 -4.64
N HIS A 506 -20.96 9.03 -3.31
CA HIS A 506 -19.75 8.58 -2.65
C HIS A 506 -19.69 7.06 -2.53
N PHE A 507 -20.78 6.43 -2.10
CA PHE A 507 -20.89 4.97 -2.10
C PHE A 507 -20.74 4.42 -3.53
N ASP A 508 -21.31 5.10 -4.52
CA ASP A 508 -21.16 4.72 -5.92
C ASP A 508 -19.68 4.67 -6.34
N ARG A 509 -18.91 5.71 -6.01
CA ARG A 509 -17.48 5.77 -6.30
C ARG A 509 -16.70 4.67 -5.59
N CYS A 510 -16.98 4.42 -4.30
CA CYS A 510 -16.27 3.38 -3.55
C CYS A 510 -16.45 1.99 -4.20
N VAL A 511 -17.69 1.64 -4.54
CA VAL A 511 -18.00 0.37 -5.20
C VAL A 511 -17.42 0.32 -6.62
N GLU A 512 -17.43 1.42 -7.36
CA GLU A 512 -16.86 1.50 -8.71
C GLU A 512 -15.34 1.37 -8.71
N ASP A 513 -14.64 2.07 -7.81
CA ASP A 513 -13.20 1.99 -7.66
C ASP A 513 -12.77 0.58 -7.24
N PHE A 514 -13.53 -0.04 -6.34
CA PHE A 514 -13.34 -1.45 -5.99
C PHE A 514 -13.46 -2.36 -7.20
N GLY A 515 -14.58 -2.29 -7.92
CA GLY A 515 -14.81 -3.10 -9.11
C GLY A 515 -13.75 -2.89 -10.18
N LYS A 516 -13.27 -1.65 -10.37
CA LYS A 516 -12.19 -1.33 -11.29
C LYS A 516 -10.87 -2.01 -10.89
N ARG A 517 -10.49 -1.96 -9.61
CA ARG A 517 -9.26 -2.63 -9.14
C ARG A 517 -9.36 -4.15 -9.23
N LEU A 518 -10.51 -4.71 -8.89
CA LEU A 518 -10.76 -6.15 -9.04
C LEU A 518 -10.64 -6.57 -10.50
N SER A 519 -11.15 -5.74 -11.42
CA SER A 519 -10.97 -5.89 -12.86
C SER A 519 -9.49 -5.78 -13.27
N GLU A 520 -8.73 -4.81 -12.76
CA GLU A 520 -7.29 -4.68 -13.02
C GLU A 520 -6.48 -5.89 -12.54
N PHE A 521 -6.85 -6.48 -11.39
CA PHE A 521 -6.28 -7.74 -10.92
C PHE A 521 -6.50 -8.88 -11.92
N VAL A 522 -7.75 -9.07 -12.38
CA VAL A 522 -8.10 -10.08 -13.40
C VAL A 522 -7.31 -9.85 -14.69
N THR A 523 -7.20 -8.60 -15.15
CA THR A 523 -6.40 -8.23 -16.33
C THR A 523 -4.92 -8.56 -16.14
N THR A 524 -4.36 -8.30 -14.96
CA THR A 524 -2.95 -8.57 -14.65
C THR A 524 -2.65 -10.07 -14.63
N ALA A 525 -3.53 -10.87 -14.00
CA ALA A 525 -3.44 -12.33 -14.01
C ALA A 525 -3.53 -12.89 -15.45
N GLY A 526 -4.48 -12.38 -16.24
CA GLY A 526 -4.63 -12.75 -17.65
C GLY A 526 -3.43 -12.40 -18.51
N ASN A 527 -2.88 -11.18 -18.38
CA ASN A 527 -1.71 -10.74 -19.14
C ASN A 527 -0.47 -11.58 -18.81
N THR A 528 -0.30 -11.98 -17.55
CA THR A 528 0.84 -12.81 -17.10
C THR A 528 0.82 -14.20 -17.75
N LEU A 529 -0.37 -14.79 -17.90
CA LEU A 529 -0.57 -16.05 -18.63
C LEU A 529 -0.37 -15.91 -20.13
N TYR A 530 -0.96 -14.87 -20.73
CA TYR A 530 -1.13 -14.79 -22.17
C TYR A 530 0.11 -14.23 -22.88
N LYS A 531 0.77 -13.21 -22.31
CA LYS A 531 1.89 -12.53 -22.99
C LYS A 531 3.17 -13.36 -22.99
N GLY A 532 3.66 -13.81 -21.84
CA GLY A 532 4.97 -14.45 -21.75
C GLY A 532 5.08 -15.77 -22.52
N ILE A 533 3.99 -16.54 -22.56
CA ILE A 533 3.98 -17.88 -23.17
C ILE A 533 3.60 -17.82 -24.64
N SER A 534 2.63 -16.98 -25.03
CA SER A 534 2.21 -16.88 -26.44
C SER A 534 3.26 -16.20 -27.29
N GLU A 535 3.88 -15.11 -26.81
CA GLU A 535 4.96 -14.40 -27.54
C GLU A 535 6.14 -15.35 -27.83
N LEU A 536 6.57 -16.10 -26.81
CA LEU A 536 7.67 -17.04 -26.92
C LEU A 536 7.35 -18.24 -27.82
N LEU A 537 6.16 -18.84 -27.72
CA LEU A 537 5.78 -19.99 -28.56
C LEU A 537 5.56 -19.60 -30.02
N GLU A 538 5.01 -18.41 -30.27
CA GLU A 538 4.80 -17.89 -31.63
C GLU A 538 6.11 -17.58 -32.33
N GLN A 539 7.02 -16.89 -31.63
CA GLN A 539 8.35 -16.64 -32.15
C GLN A 539 9.10 -17.96 -32.39
N THR A 540 8.96 -18.94 -31.50
CA THR A 540 9.60 -20.26 -31.67
C THR A 540 9.06 -20.99 -32.91
N ILE A 541 7.75 -20.99 -33.15
CA ILE A 541 7.18 -21.57 -34.38
C ILE A 541 7.65 -20.81 -35.62
N ALA A 542 7.66 -19.47 -35.58
CA ALA A 542 8.12 -18.64 -36.69
C ALA A 542 9.60 -18.93 -37.04
N GLU A 543 10.49 -18.93 -36.05
CA GLU A 543 11.90 -19.27 -36.19
C GLU A 543 12.09 -20.68 -36.78
N ARG A 544 11.28 -21.65 -36.33
CA ARG A 544 11.35 -23.03 -36.82
C ARG A 544 10.84 -23.19 -38.26
N ARG A 545 9.85 -22.39 -38.68
CA ARG A 545 9.36 -22.37 -40.07
C ARG A 545 10.38 -21.74 -41.01
N GLU A 546 11.06 -20.67 -40.57
CA GLU A 546 12.04 -19.94 -41.38
C GLU A 546 13.33 -20.74 -41.59
N ARG A 547 13.80 -21.49 -40.58
CA ARG A 547 15.13 -22.13 -40.60
C ARG A 547 15.20 -23.56 -41.12
N ALA A 548 14.10 -24.13 -41.62
CA ALA A 548 14.02 -25.40 -42.36
C ALA A 548 14.88 -26.60 -41.84
N GLY A 549 15.21 -26.65 -40.54
CA GLY A 549 15.99 -27.72 -39.92
C GLY A 549 17.37 -27.33 -39.35
N GLU A 550 17.90 -26.13 -39.60
CA GLU A 550 19.14 -25.63 -38.98
C GLU A 550 18.88 -25.11 -37.55
N LEU A 551 18.48 -26.01 -36.66
CA LEU A 551 18.10 -25.70 -35.27
C LEU A 551 19.25 -25.84 -34.28
N ASP A 552 20.35 -26.49 -34.66
CA ASP A 552 21.48 -26.73 -33.74
C ASP A 552 22.13 -25.42 -33.24
N PRO A 553 22.36 -24.39 -34.08
CA PRO A 553 22.84 -23.10 -33.59
C PRO A 553 21.87 -22.40 -32.62
N LEU A 554 20.55 -22.59 -32.78
CA LEU A 554 19.53 -22.05 -31.87
C LEU A 554 19.54 -22.78 -30.53
N ARG A 555 19.60 -24.12 -30.58
CA ARG A 555 19.65 -24.97 -29.38
C ARG A 555 20.90 -24.69 -28.58
N ASP A 556 22.04 -24.51 -29.23
CA ASP A 556 23.31 -24.21 -28.56
C ASP A 556 23.29 -22.81 -27.94
N LYS A 557 22.82 -21.79 -28.68
CA LYS A 557 22.61 -20.44 -28.12
C LYS A 557 21.68 -20.47 -26.91
N LEU A 558 20.57 -21.21 -26.99
CA LEU A 558 19.58 -21.29 -25.92
C LEU A 558 20.10 -22.05 -24.69
N ARG A 559 20.86 -23.14 -24.88
CA ARG A 559 21.55 -23.85 -23.78
C ARG A 559 22.53 -22.92 -23.06
N GLU A 560 23.28 -22.13 -23.82
CA GLU A 560 24.19 -21.12 -23.25
C GLU A 560 23.43 -20.07 -22.44
N GLN A 561 22.30 -19.56 -22.97
CA GLN A 561 21.44 -18.61 -22.26
C GLN A 561 20.88 -19.22 -20.96
N ILE A 562 20.34 -20.43 -20.99
CA ILE A 562 19.81 -21.15 -19.81
C ILE A 562 20.89 -21.30 -18.74
N ALA A 563 22.04 -21.89 -19.09
CA ALA A 563 23.14 -22.10 -18.16
C ALA A 563 23.63 -20.79 -17.53
N ARG A 564 23.60 -19.70 -18.30
CA ARG A 564 24.01 -18.38 -17.82
C ARG A 564 22.96 -17.72 -16.93
N VAL A 565 21.65 -17.96 -17.15
CA VAL A 565 20.58 -17.48 -16.25
C VAL A 565 20.62 -18.26 -14.93
N GLU A 566 20.83 -19.57 -14.98
CA GLU A 566 21.03 -20.41 -13.79
C GLU A 566 22.23 -19.94 -12.96
N ALA A 567 23.38 -19.75 -13.61
CA ALA A 567 24.59 -19.26 -12.95
C ALA A 567 24.37 -17.85 -12.35
N GLY A 568 23.72 -16.96 -13.09
CA GLY A 568 23.41 -15.60 -12.60
C GLY A 568 22.44 -15.60 -11.43
N ARG A 569 21.43 -16.47 -11.44
CA ARG A 569 20.51 -16.64 -10.31
C ARG A 569 21.23 -17.16 -9.06
N ALA A 570 22.06 -18.19 -9.20
CA ALA A 570 22.86 -18.71 -8.08
C ALA A 570 23.82 -17.65 -7.53
N GLU A 571 24.41 -16.82 -8.40
CA GLU A 571 25.23 -15.67 -7.98
C GLU A 571 24.40 -14.64 -7.21
N LEU A 572 23.20 -14.30 -7.65
CA LEU A 572 22.28 -13.37 -6.96
C LEU A 572 21.83 -13.89 -5.59
N GLU A 573 21.51 -15.18 -5.48
CA GLU A 573 21.19 -15.83 -4.21
C GLU A 573 22.41 -15.82 -3.27
N GLY A 574 23.61 -16.06 -3.80
CA GLY A 574 24.87 -15.97 -3.06
C GLY A 574 25.19 -14.54 -2.59
N LEU A 575 24.88 -13.52 -3.38
CA LEU A 575 25.10 -12.11 -3.03
C LEU A 575 24.35 -11.70 -1.77
N ARG A 576 23.17 -12.26 -1.50
CA ARG A 576 22.44 -12.03 -0.25
C ARG A 576 23.28 -12.42 0.97
N SER A 577 23.88 -13.61 0.93
CA SER A 577 24.76 -14.08 2.01
C SER A 577 26.04 -13.26 2.13
N GLU A 578 26.51 -12.61 1.07
CA GLU A 578 27.70 -11.75 1.09
C GLU A 578 27.41 -10.33 1.59
N VAL A 579 26.17 -9.86 1.40
CA VAL A 579 25.71 -8.56 1.87
C VAL A 579 25.69 -8.51 3.40
N TRP A 580 25.19 -9.56 4.06
CA TRP A 580 24.98 -9.62 5.52
C TRP A 580 26.12 -10.27 6.34
N LYS A 581 27.22 -10.71 5.70
CA LYS A 581 28.26 -11.55 6.32
C LYS A 581 29.13 -10.88 7.40
N ASP A 582 29.07 -9.57 7.57
CA ASP A 582 29.93 -8.86 8.52
C ASP A 582 29.25 -8.64 9.89
N ASP A 583 27.92 -8.74 10.01
CA ASP A 583 27.21 -8.52 11.29
C ASP A 583 27.42 -9.68 12.29
N GLU A 584 27.46 -10.92 11.80
CA GLU A 584 27.75 -12.09 12.64
C GLU A 584 29.17 -12.05 13.24
N ALA A 585 30.14 -11.48 12.51
CA ALA A 585 31.52 -11.38 12.99
C ALA A 585 31.74 -10.24 14.00
N THR A 586 30.91 -9.20 13.96
CA THR A 586 30.92 -8.12 14.97
C THR A 586 30.12 -8.45 16.22
N ALA A 587 29.04 -9.23 16.10
CA ALA A 587 28.24 -9.70 17.24
C ALA A 587 29.02 -10.62 18.19
N GLU A 588 30.00 -11.38 17.68
CA GLU A 588 30.88 -12.23 18.51
C GLU A 588 32.02 -11.46 19.22
N SER A 589 32.13 -10.14 19.03
CA SER A 589 33.24 -9.33 19.57
C SER A 589 32.89 -8.42 20.75
N GLU A 590 31.66 -8.48 21.29
CA GLU A 590 31.38 -7.86 22.59
C GLU A 590 32.20 -8.57 23.69
N PRO A 591 33.00 -7.84 24.49
CA PRO A 591 33.75 -8.46 25.56
C PRO A 591 32.76 -8.96 26.62
N ASN A 592 32.69 -10.29 26.71
CA ASN A 592 32.06 -11.04 27.77
C ASN A 592 32.16 -10.28 29.11
N SER A 593 31.01 -9.78 29.57
CA SER A 593 30.86 -9.05 30.83
C SER A 593 31.57 -9.79 31.96
N GLU A 594 32.33 -9.05 32.77
CA GLU A 594 33.02 -9.53 33.96
C GLU A 594 32.14 -10.50 34.79
N PRO A 595 32.72 -11.59 35.33
CA PRO A 595 31.96 -12.53 36.13
C PRO A 595 31.43 -11.82 37.39
N LYS A 596 30.09 -11.80 37.55
CA LYS A 596 29.42 -11.32 38.76
C LYS A 596 30.06 -11.94 40.02
N PRO A 597 30.35 -11.15 41.06
CA PRO A 597 30.81 -11.71 42.33
C PRO A 597 29.71 -12.60 42.93
N LYS A 598 30.11 -13.78 43.41
CA LYS A 598 29.22 -14.69 44.14
C LYS A 598 28.59 -13.96 45.33
N PRO A 599 27.31 -14.20 45.66
CA PRO A 599 26.74 -13.69 46.90
C PRO A 599 27.41 -14.39 48.08
N ASP A 600 27.82 -13.59 49.05
CA ASP A 600 28.29 -14.04 50.37
C ASP A 600 27.12 -14.76 51.08
N PRO A 601 27.29 -15.98 51.61
CA PRO A 601 26.21 -16.66 52.31
C PRO A 601 26.09 -16.12 53.74
N GLY A 602 25.38 -15.00 53.88
CA GLY A 602 24.94 -14.52 55.19
C GLY A 602 24.74 -13.01 55.26
N GLU A 603 23.52 -12.55 54.96
CA GLU A 603 22.70 -11.63 55.79
C GLU A 603 21.36 -11.34 55.11
#